data_AF-A0A068RYH8-F1
#
_entry.id   AF-A0A068RYH8-F1
#
_cell.length_a   1.000
_cell.length_b   1.000
_cell.length_c   1.000
_cell.angle_alpha   90.00
_cell.angle_beta   90.00
_cell.angle_gamma   90.00
#
_symmetry.space_group_name_H-M   'P 1'
#
loop_
_entity.id
_entity.type
_entity.pdbx_description
1 polymer ?
#
loop_
_entity_poly.entity_id
_entity_poly.type
_entity_poly.pdbx_seq_one_letter_code
_entity_poly.pdbx_strand_id
1 'polypeptide(L)'
;MVIALYVPVLNEDVFKHKGIDWEWGIVAASILVYIILTEVWKYFKRGFLRRRQLRYEEKMRQEDQERIERSRALEQTHSSTT
;
A
#
# COMPACT_ATOMS: atom_id res chain seq x y z
N MET A 1 -1.83 16.52 -31.50
CA MET A 1 -2.65 15.65 -32.37
C MET A 1 -4.03 16.29 -32.53
N VAL A 2 -4.18 17.30 -33.40
CA VAL A 2 -5.40 18.15 -33.50
C VAL A 2 -5.99 18.14 -34.92
N ILE A 3 -5.34 17.48 -35.87
CA ILE A 3 -5.63 17.61 -37.32
C ILE A 3 -6.81 16.71 -37.76
N ALA A 4 -7.13 15.64 -37.02
CA ALA A 4 -8.19 14.70 -37.40
C ALA A 4 -9.62 15.21 -37.12
N LEU A 5 -9.78 16.27 -36.33
CA LEU A 5 -11.09 16.76 -35.88
C LEU A 5 -11.79 17.69 -36.90
N TYR A 6 -11.06 18.21 -37.89
CA TYR A 6 -11.60 19.19 -38.85
C TYR A 6 -12.10 18.58 -40.17
N VAL A 7 -11.97 17.25 -40.36
CA VAL A 7 -12.43 16.56 -41.57
C VAL A 7 -13.69 15.74 -41.24
N PRO A 8 -14.89 16.28 -41.48
CA PRO A 8 -16.15 15.66 -41.02
C PRO A 8 -16.45 14.31 -41.69
N VAL A 9 -15.91 14.03 -42.88
CA VAL A 9 -16.20 12.80 -43.65
C VAL A 9 -15.46 11.56 -43.10
N LEU A 10 -14.37 11.72 -42.36
CA LEU A 10 -13.61 10.59 -41.81
C LEU A 10 -14.21 10.03 -40.51
N ASN A 11 -14.84 10.87 -39.70
CA ASN A 11 -15.24 10.51 -38.34
C ASN A 11 -16.40 9.49 -38.29
N GLU A 12 -17.38 9.60 -39.19
CA GLU A 12 -18.56 8.72 -39.16
C GLU A 12 -18.40 7.44 -40.02
N ASP A 13 -17.78 7.54 -41.21
CA ASP A 13 -17.74 6.44 -42.17
C ASP A 13 -16.56 5.46 -41.98
N VAL A 14 -15.40 5.95 -41.54
CA VAL A 14 -14.19 5.11 -41.35
C VAL A 14 -13.98 4.75 -39.90
N PHE A 15 -14.17 5.70 -38.98
CA PHE A 15 -13.92 5.49 -37.54
C PHE A 15 -15.16 5.08 -36.74
N LYS A 16 -16.39 5.26 -37.27
CA LYS A 16 -17.66 4.91 -36.61
C LYS A 16 -17.79 5.40 -35.16
N HIS A 17 -17.08 6.47 -34.79
CA HIS A 17 -17.15 7.03 -33.44
C HIS A 17 -18.40 7.91 -33.34
N LYS A 18 -19.55 7.27 -33.13
CA LYS A 18 -20.70 7.98 -32.54
C LYS A 18 -20.25 8.50 -31.18
N GLY A 19 -20.55 9.76 -30.88
CA GLY A 19 -20.15 10.40 -29.63
C GLY A 19 -20.41 9.49 -28.43
N ILE A 20 -19.39 9.33 -27.59
CA ILE A 20 -19.53 8.57 -26.34
C ILE A 20 -20.41 9.41 -25.40
N ASP A 21 -21.72 9.16 -25.44
CA ASP A 21 -22.68 9.93 -24.65
C ASP A 21 -22.69 9.51 -23.18
N TRP A 22 -22.68 8.20 -22.92
CA TRP A 22 -22.87 7.62 -21.57
C TRP A 22 -21.76 6.65 -21.14
N GLU A 23 -20.96 6.16 -22.09
CA GLU A 23 -19.98 5.09 -21.81
C GLU A 23 -18.83 5.58 -20.92
N TRP A 24 -18.59 6.89 -20.86
CA TRP A 24 -17.67 7.51 -19.88
C TRP A 24 -18.01 7.15 -18.44
N GLY A 25 -19.28 6.92 -18.12
CA GLY A 25 -19.70 6.43 -16.80
C GLY A 25 -19.15 5.04 -16.48
N ILE A 26 -19.16 4.12 -17.46
CA ILE A 26 -18.57 2.79 -17.34
C ILE A 26 -17.05 2.88 -17.21
N VAL A 27 -16.40 3.76 -18.00
CA VAL A 27 -14.95 3.94 -17.94
C VAL A 27 -14.54 4.48 -16.56
N ALA A 28 -15.20 5.51 -16.05
CA ALA A 28 -14.95 6.06 -14.72
C ALA A 28 -15.19 5.01 -13.61
N ALA A 29 -16.26 4.23 -13.72
CA ALA A 29 -16.55 3.15 -12.78
C ALA A 29 -15.45 2.06 -12.81
N SER A 30 -14.97 1.68 -13.99
CA SER A 30 -13.90 0.68 -14.14
C SER A 30 -12.58 1.13 -13.50
N ILE A 31 -12.22 2.42 -13.63
CA ILE A 31 -11.05 3.01 -12.99
C ILE A 31 -11.21 2.98 -11.47
N LEU A 32 -12.39 3.34 -10.96
CA LEU A 32 -12.68 3.33 -9.53
C LEU A 32 -12.57 1.90 -8.95
N VAL A 33 -13.15 0.91 -9.64
CA VAL A 33 -13.08 -0.51 -9.25
C VAL A 33 -11.62 -0.98 -9.22
N TYR A 34 -10.82 -0.63 -10.22
CA TYR A 34 -9.41 -0.97 -10.27
C TYR A 34 -8.63 -0.39 -9.06
N ILE A 35 -8.86 0.88 -8.74
CA ILE A 35 -8.23 1.52 -7.58
C ILE A 35 -8.65 0.82 -6.28
N ILE A 36 -9.94 0.53 -6.10
CA ILE A 36 -10.43 -0.16 -4.91
C ILE A 36 -9.80 -1.56 -4.79
N LEU A 37 -9.79 -2.36 -5.86
CA LEU A 37 -9.19 -3.69 -5.83
C LEU A 37 -7.70 -3.65 -5.46
N THR A 38 -6.95 -2.74 -6.07
CA THR A 38 -5.51 -2.62 -5.80
C THR A 38 -5.24 -2.14 -4.38
N GLU A 39 -6.04 -1.21 -3.87
CA GLU A 39 -5.89 -0.69 -2.50
C GLU A 39 -6.31 -1.73 -1.45
N VAL A 40 -7.38 -2.50 -1.72
CA VAL A 40 -7.80 -3.64 -0.90
C VAL A 40 -6.70 -4.70 -0.85
N TRP A 41 -6.10 -5.04 -1.99
CA TRP A 41 -4.98 -6.00 -2.03
C TRP A 41 -3.76 -5.52 -1.22
N LYS A 42 -3.38 -4.25 -1.37
CA LYS A 42 -2.29 -3.65 -0.57
C LYS A 42 -2.62 -3.66 0.91
N TYR A 43 -3.84 -3.27 1.29
CA TYR A 43 -4.27 -3.26 2.68
C TYR A 43 -4.28 -4.66 3.28
N PHE A 44 -4.77 -5.66 2.54
CA PHE A 44 -4.79 -7.05 2.97
C PHE A 44 -3.36 -7.59 3.17
N LYS A 45 -2.47 -7.35 2.20
CA LYS A 45 -1.06 -7.75 2.29
C LYS A 45 -0.32 -7.03 3.42
N ARG A 46 -0.59 -5.74 3.62
CA ARG A 46 -0.02 -4.94 4.73
C ARG A 46 -0.57 -5.40 6.08
N GLY A 47 -1.84 -5.73 6.18
CA GLY A 47 -2.46 -6.33 7.37
C GLY A 47 -1.82 -7.67 7.73
N PHE A 48 -1.48 -8.50 6.74
CA PHE A 48 -0.76 -9.75 6.95
C PHE A 48 0.66 -9.52 7.51
N LEU A 49 1.40 -8.55 6.97
CA LEU A 49 2.73 -8.19 7.47
C LEU A 49 2.71 -7.49 8.84
N ARG A 50 1.65 -6.72 9.14
CA ARG A 50 1.51 -6.00 10.41
C ARG A 50 1.51 -6.94 11.62
N ARG A 51 0.95 -8.14 11.49
CA ARG A 51 1.00 -9.18 12.54
C ARG A 51 2.42 -9.72 12.76
N ARG A 52 3.31 -9.65 11.77
CA ARG A 52 4.72 -10.03 11.96
C ARG A 52 5.50 -8.92 12.66
N GLN A 53 5.27 -7.66 12.28
CA GLN A 53 5.98 -6.52 12.86
C GLN A 53 5.73 -6.37 14.37
N LEU A 54 4.47 -6.51 14.81
CA LEU A 54 4.13 -6.42 16.24
C LEU A 54 4.87 -7.48 17.08
N ARG A 55 4.98 -8.72 16.58
CA ARG A 55 5.72 -9.78 17.27
C ARG A 55 7.23 -9.54 17.32
N TYR A 56 7.81 -8.89 16.31
CA TYR A 56 9.22 -8.51 16.34
C TYR A 56 9.47 -7.40 17.36
N GLU A 57 8.57 -6.43 17.44
CA GLU A 57 8.67 -5.32 18.39
C GLU A 57 8.55 -5.81 19.85
N GLU A 58 7.63 -6.73 20.13
CA GLU A 58 7.51 -7.37 21.46
C GLU A 58 8.77 -8.16 21.84
N LYS A 59 9.33 -8.95 20.92
CA LYS A 59 10.58 -9.69 21.17
C LYS A 59 11.76 -8.76 21.45
N MET A 60 11.92 -7.71 20.64
CA MET A 60 12.96 -6.70 20.86
C MET A 60 12.83 -6.07 22.24
N ARG A 61 11.60 -5.74 22.66
CA ARG A 61 11.33 -5.15 23.98
C ARG A 61 11.69 -6.11 25.13
N GLN A 62 11.45 -7.41 24.96
CA GLN A 62 11.85 -8.43 25.94
C GLN A 62 13.38 -8.56 26.01
N GLU A 63 14.07 -8.68 24.88
CA GLU A 63 15.54 -8.77 24.86
C GLU A 63 16.22 -7.53 25.47
N ASP A 64 15.67 -6.34 25.23
CA ASP A 64 16.19 -5.10 25.82
C ASP A 64 16.02 -5.09 27.35
N GLN A 65 14.86 -5.54 27.85
CA GLN A 65 14.62 -5.67 29.28
C GLN A 65 15.59 -6.67 29.93
N GLU A 66 15.79 -7.83 29.32
CA GLU A 66 16.75 -8.85 29.81
C GLU A 66 18.18 -8.31 29.83
N ARG A 67 18.59 -7.52 28.83
CA ARG A 67 19.92 -6.88 28.79
C ARG A 67 20.10 -5.89 29.94
N ILE A 68 19.08 -5.06 30.20
CA ILE A 68 19.08 -4.07 31.29
C ILE A 68 19.12 -4.77 32.66
N GLU A 69 18.39 -5.87 32.83
CA GLU A 69 18.43 -6.63 34.08
C GLU A 69 19.79 -7.30 34.30
N ARG A 70 20.37 -7.89 33.24
CA ARG A 70 21.73 -8.46 33.32
C ARG A 70 22.77 -7.41 33.67
N SER A 71 22.72 -6.22 33.07
CA SER A 71 23.70 -5.18 33.39
C SER A 71 23.62 -4.75 34.86
N ARG A 72 22.40 -4.60 35.40
CA ARG A 72 22.20 -4.28 36.83
C ARG A 72 22.70 -5.38 37.78
N ALA A 73 22.48 -6.65 37.43
CA ALA A 73 22.96 -7.78 38.23
C ALA A 73 24.51 -7.84 38.26
N LEU A 74 25.15 -7.52 37.14
CA LEU A 74 26.61 -7.41 37.06
C LEU A 74 27.14 -6.26 37.93
N GLU A 75 26.49 -5.09 37.90
CA GLU A 75 26.84 -3.94 38.75
C GLU A 75 26.71 -4.26 40.25
N GLN A 76 25.62 -4.93 40.66
CA GLN A 76 25.42 -5.36 42.05
C GLN A 76 26.48 -6.37 42.51
N THR A 77 26.83 -7.32 41.64
CA THR A 77 27.87 -8.31 41.94
C THR A 77 29.23 -7.62 42.10
N HIS A 78 29.56 -6.69 41.20
CA HIS A 78 30.82 -5.94 41.26
C HIS A 78 30.91 -5.05 42.52
N SER A 79 29.79 -4.45 42.93
CA SER A 79 29.71 -3.65 44.17
C SER A 79 29.77 -4.48 45.46
N SER A 80 29.42 -5.76 45.44
CA SER A 80 29.42 -6.62 46.64
C SER A 80 30.76 -7.32 46.89
N THR A 81 31.66 -7.30 45.89
CA THR A 81 32.97 -7.97 45.94
C THR A 81 34.12 -7.02 46.29
N THR A 82 33.83 -5.72 46.47
CA THR A 82 34.78 -4.66 46.88
C THR A 82 34.47 -4.22 48.30
#